data_AF-A0AA40IRW3-F1
#
_entry.id   AF-A0AA40IRW3-F1
#
_cell.length_a   1.000
_cell.length_b   1.000
_cell.length_c   1.000
_cell.angle_alpha   90.00
_cell.angle_beta   90.00
_cell.angle_gamma   90.00
#
_symmetry.space_group_name_H-M   'P 1'
#
loop_
_entity.id
_entity.type
_entity.pdbx_description
1 polymer ?
#
loop_
_entity_poly.entity_id
_entity_poly.type
_entity_poly.pdbx_seq_one_letter_code
_entity_poly.pdbx_strand_id
1 'polypeptide(L)'
;MIKNLNCCCCCCLNNNLNMPQRYYIRIKNKGNLCVKYVLQYNIYCGITTKEEYVLKGQSRSPFFVENAFNICLNILNCSFPMTRLIHHTTITEYRNIAYEITGTAIAPSWREVPY
;
A
#
# COMPACT_ATOMS: atom_id res chain seq x y z
N MET A 1 0.00 37.96 -22.90
CA MET A 1 0.55 38.17 -21.54
C MET A 1 -0.13 37.18 -20.60
N ILE A 2 0.48 36.00 -20.45
CA ILE A 2 -0.06 34.91 -19.61
C ILE A 2 0.63 35.01 -18.25
N LYS A 3 -0.17 35.13 -17.19
CA LYS A 3 0.31 35.24 -15.80
C LYS A 3 0.90 33.89 -15.36
N ASN A 4 2.19 33.89 -15.03
CA ASN A 4 2.84 32.79 -14.32
C ASN A 4 2.24 32.66 -12.92
N LEU A 5 1.39 31.65 -12.74
CA LEU A 5 1.08 31.12 -11.42
C LEU A 5 2.29 30.30 -10.98
N ASN A 6 3.09 30.86 -10.08
CA ASN A 6 4.13 30.15 -9.33
C ASN A 6 3.49 28.97 -8.59
N CYS A 7 3.46 27.81 -9.23
CA CYS A 7 3.13 26.56 -8.58
C CYS A 7 4.39 26.10 -7.84
N CYS A 8 4.37 26.22 -6.51
CA CYS A 8 5.34 25.64 -5.59
C CYS A 8 5.24 24.10 -5.62
N CYS A 9 5.66 23.51 -6.73
CA CYS A 9 5.84 22.08 -6.87
C CYS A 9 7.30 21.86 -7.29
N CYS A 10 8.11 21.40 -6.33
CA CYS A 10 9.43 20.81 -6.55
C CYS A 10 9.39 19.52 -7.41
N CYS A 11 8.36 19.34 -8.22
CA CYS A 11 8.07 18.16 -9.03
C CYS A 11 8.21 18.42 -10.54
N CYS A 12 8.60 19.63 -10.96
CA CYS A 12 8.61 20.02 -12.38
C CYS A 12 10.01 20.32 -12.93
N LEU A 13 11.08 20.00 -12.20
CA LEU A 13 12.48 20.22 -12.61
C LEU A 13 13.33 18.96 -12.36
N ASN A 14 13.08 17.89 -13.14
CA ASN A 14 14.12 17.02 -13.70
C ASN A 14 13.49 15.79 -14.36
N ASN A 15 13.44 15.83 -15.69
CA ASN A 15 13.47 14.59 -16.46
C ASN A 15 14.87 13.97 -16.29
N ASN A 16 14.90 12.78 -15.68
CA ASN A 16 15.98 11.77 -15.64
C ASN A 16 16.98 11.74 -14.46
N LEU A 17 17.12 10.49 -13.97
CA LEU A 17 18.25 9.83 -13.28
C LEU A 17 18.19 9.70 -11.74
N ASN A 18 17.99 8.46 -11.29
CA ASN A 18 18.24 7.90 -9.94
C ASN A 18 17.15 7.98 -8.86
N MET A 19 15.86 8.10 -9.21
CA MET A 19 14.84 7.70 -8.22
C MET A 19 14.75 6.17 -8.19
N PRO A 20 14.88 5.53 -7.02
CA PRO A 20 14.78 4.08 -6.93
C PRO A 20 13.39 3.64 -7.41
N GLN A 21 13.34 2.61 -8.27
CA GLN A 21 12.09 2.13 -8.84
C GLN A 21 11.12 1.76 -7.71
N ARG A 22 9.86 2.20 -7.83
CA ARG A 22 8.82 1.98 -6.83
C ARG A 22 7.88 0.89 -7.28
N TYR A 23 7.58 -0.04 -6.39
CA TYR A 23 6.63 -1.12 -6.59
C TYR A 23 5.44 -0.91 -5.67
N TYR A 24 4.24 -0.88 -6.25
CA TYR A 24 3.03 -0.51 -5.55
C TYR A 24 2.25 -1.75 -5.13
N ILE A 25 1.72 -1.70 -3.91
CA ILE A 25 0.77 -2.66 -3.39
C ILE A 25 -0.55 -1.94 -3.22
N ARG A 26 -1.54 -2.25 -4.05
CA ARG A 26 -2.87 -1.64 -3.98
C ARG A 26 -3.78 -2.48 -3.09
N ILE A 27 -4.30 -1.92 -2.01
CA ILE A 27 -5.33 -2.54 -1.18
C ILE A 27 -6.66 -1.85 -1.46
N LYS A 28 -7.62 -2.58 -2.06
CA LYS A 28 -8.99 -2.13 -2.32
C LYS A 28 -9.94 -2.77 -1.32
N ASN A 29 -10.66 -1.96 -0.53
CA ASN A 29 -11.68 -2.48 0.37
C ASN A 29 -13.08 -2.28 -0.24
N LYS A 30 -13.66 -3.36 -0.76
CA LYS A 30 -15.06 -3.39 -1.23
C LYS A 30 -16.03 -3.97 -0.20
N GLY A 31 -15.50 -4.61 0.85
CA GLY A 31 -16.31 -5.24 1.89
C GLY A 31 -16.90 -4.24 2.89
N ASN A 32 -17.84 -4.71 3.70
CA ASN A 32 -18.41 -3.94 4.80
C ASN A 32 -17.60 -4.17 6.09
N LEU A 33 -16.37 -3.66 6.12
CA LEU A 33 -15.43 -3.78 7.24
C LEU A 33 -14.40 -2.64 7.23
N CYS A 34 -13.79 -2.37 8.37
CA CYS A 34 -12.61 -1.52 8.49
C CYS A 34 -11.35 -2.38 8.31
N VAL A 35 -10.52 -2.04 7.33
CA VAL A 35 -9.25 -2.73 7.06
C VAL A 35 -8.09 -1.82 7.45
N LYS A 36 -7.02 -2.38 8.00
CA LYS A 36 -5.71 -1.72 8.13
C LYS A 36 -4.68 -2.55 7.38
N TYR A 37 -3.84 -1.93 6.56
CA TYR A 37 -2.65 -2.60 6.04
C TYR A 37 -1.45 -2.20 6.88
N VAL A 38 -0.48 -3.12 6.99
CA VAL A 38 0.85 -2.87 7.56
C VAL A 38 1.86 -3.47 6.59
N LEU A 39 2.56 -2.62 5.86
CA LEU A 39 3.66 -2.96 4.97
C LEU A 39 4.97 -2.67 5.68
N GLN A 40 5.76 -3.71 5.95
CA GLN A 40 7.08 -3.59 6.57
C GLN A 40 8.13 -4.12 5.61
N TYR A 41 9.26 -3.44 5.52
CA TYR A 41 10.39 -3.89 4.73
C TYR A 41 11.69 -3.26 5.24
N ASN A 42 12.80 -3.90 4.94
CA ASN A 42 14.12 -3.39 5.26
C ASN A 42 14.68 -2.62 4.06
N ILE A 43 15.39 -1.54 4.33
CA ILE A 43 16.20 -0.83 3.34
C ILE A 43 17.52 -0.44 4.00
N TYR A 44 18.64 -0.81 3.38
CA TYR A 44 19.97 -0.72 4.00
C TYR A 44 19.98 -1.39 5.39
N CYS A 45 20.29 -0.65 6.45
CA CYS A 45 20.29 -1.11 7.85
C CYS A 45 19.01 -0.74 8.63
N GLY A 46 18.01 -0.16 7.97
CA GLY A 46 16.78 0.34 8.61
C GLY A 46 15.53 -0.48 8.28
N ILE A 47 14.55 -0.43 9.19
CA ILE A 47 13.21 -0.97 8.98
C ILE A 47 12.27 0.19 8.61
N THR A 48 11.54 0.04 7.52
CA THR A 48 10.46 0.94 7.12
C THR A 48 9.12 0.27 7.38
N THR A 49 8.20 0.99 8.03
CA THR A 49 6.81 0.56 8.20
C THR A 49 5.87 1.59 7.59
N LYS A 50 4.94 1.15 6.75
CA LYS A 50 3.85 1.94 6.18
C LYS A 50 2.53 1.30 6.56
N GLU A 51 1.65 2.05 7.20
CA GLU A 51 0.35 1.55 7.61
C GLU A 51 -0.72 2.62 7.48
N GLU A 52 -1.93 2.19 7.12
CA GLU A 52 -3.08 3.07 7.01
C GLU A 52 -4.38 2.25 7.08
N TYR A 53 -5.45 2.91 7.49
CA TYR A 53 -6.80 2.37 7.38
C TYR A 53 -7.33 2.51 5.94
N VAL A 54 -8.09 1.51 5.51
CA VAL A 54 -8.80 1.45 4.23
C VAL A 54 -10.27 1.15 4.55
N LEU A 55 -11.10 2.19 4.53
CA LEU A 55 -12.53 2.05 4.80
C LEU A 55 -13.27 1.47 3.57
N LYS A 56 -14.54 1.09 3.76
CA LYS A 56 -15.39 0.59 2.68
C LYS A 56 -15.40 1.56 1.49
N GLY A 57 -15.20 1.01 0.29
CA GLY A 57 -15.14 1.76 -0.97
C GLY A 57 -13.81 2.45 -1.24
N GLN A 58 -12.86 2.43 -0.29
CA GLN A 58 -11.57 3.07 -0.46
C GLN A 58 -10.51 2.15 -1.05
N SER A 59 -9.49 2.77 -1.62
CA SER A 59 -8.26 2.12 -2.06
C SER A 59 -7.06 2.89 -1.55
N ARG A 60 -6.02 2.16 -1.14
CA ARG A 60 -4.69 2.71 -0.82
C ARG A 60 -3.62 1.98 -1.58
N SER A 61 -2.54 2.68 -1.92
CA SER A 61 -1.44 2.15 -2.74
C SER A 61 -0.09 2.47 -2.10
N PRO A 62 0.25 1.90 -0.93
CA PRO A 62 1.62 1.95 -0.43
C PRO A 62 2.60 1.40 -1.48
N PHE A 63 3.86 1.81 -1.36
CA PHE A 63 4.92 1.33 -2.23
C PHE A 63 6.15 0.94 -1.42
N PHE A 64 6.98 0.06 -1.99
CA PHE A 64 8.35 -0.19 -1.57
C PHE A 64 9.28 0.12 -2.76
N VAL A 65 10.59 0.07 -2.53
CA VAL A 65 11.60 0.43 -3.53
C VAL A 65 12.45 -0.77 -3.95
N GLU A 66 13.12 -0.70 -5.09
CA GLU A 66 13.92 -1.76 -5.72
C GLU A 66 15.03 -2.40 -4.87
N ASN A 67 15.44 -1.76 -3.77
CA ASN A 67 16.44 -2.30 -2.84
C ASN A 67 15.84 -2.77 -1.51
N ALA A 68 14.51 -2.87 -1.44
CA ALA A 68 13.81 -3.32 -0.24
C ALA A 68 13.88 -4.84 -0.13
N PHE A 69 14.20 -5.36 1.06
CA PHE A 69 14.24 -6.79 1.33
C PHE A 69 13.42 -7.12 2.59
N ASN A 70 13.12 -8.40 2.82
CA ASN A 70 12.23 -8.86 3.89
C ASN A 70 10.87 -8.13 3.87
N ILE A 71 10.29 -7.97 2.67
CA ILE A 71 9.04 -7.25 2.48
C ILE A 71 7.89 -8.11 2.99
N CYS A 72 7.14 -7.60 3.96
CA CYS A 72 6.03 -8.25 4.63
C CYS A 72 4.79 -7.36 4.54
N LEU A 73 3.67 -7.94 4.13
CA LEU A 73 2.36 -7.28 4.12
C LEU A 73 1.41 -8.02 5.04
N ASN A 74 0.87 -7.30 6.01
CA ASN A 74 -0.26 -7.75 6.81
C ASN A 74 -1.50 -6.93 6.45
N ILE A 75 -2.61 -7.61 6.17
CA ILE A 75 -3.92 -7.01 6.00
C ILE A 75 -4.77 -7.44 7.19
N LEU A 76 -5.26 -6.47 7.94
CA LEU A 76 -5.90 -6.63 9.23
C LEU A 76 -7.35 -6.16 9.16
N ASN A 77 -8.22 -6.86 9.87
CA ASN A 77 -9.59 -6.43 10.16
C ASN A 77 -9.61 -5.67 11.48
N CYS A 78 -9.93 -4.39 11.42
CA CYS A 78 -9.99 -3.48 12.57
C CYS A 78 -11.44 -3.03 12.88
N SER A 79 -12.43 -3.81 12.46
CA SER A 79 -13.85 -3.50 12.69
C SER A 79 -14.31 -3.75 14.13
N PHE A 80 -13.51 -4.48 14.91
CA PHE A 80 -13.77 -4.84 16.31
C PHE A 80 -12.65 -4.29 17.21
N PRO A 81 -12.89 -4.19 18.54
CA PRO A 81 -11.86 -3.79 19.50
C PRO A 81 -10.59 -4.66 19.42
N MET A 82 -10.76 -5.95 19.13
CA MET A 82 -9.64 -6.85 18.89
C MET A 82 -9.40 -7.00 17.38
N THR A 83 -8.20 -6.60 16.94
CA THR A 83 -7.79 -6.71 15.53
C THR A 83 -7.54 -8.16 15.14
N ARG A 84 -7.98 -8.56 13.94
CA ARG A 84 -7.80 -9.93 13.40
C ARG A 84 -7.01 -9.90 12.10
N LEU A 85 -6.12 -10.86 11.89
CA LEU A 85 -5.41 -11.01 10.62
C LEU A 85 -6.37 -11.52 9.54
N ILE A 86 -6.42 -10.86 8.39
CA ILE A 86 -7.13 -11.32 7.19
C ILE A 86 -6.15 -12.08 6.28
N HIS A 87 -4.99 -11.47 6.04
CA HIS A 87 -3.98 -12.00 5.12
C HIS A 87 -2.59 -11.57 5.56
N HIS A 88 -1.64 -12.49 5.45
CA HIS A 88 -0.21 -12.24 5.61
C HIS A 88 0.51 -12.79 4.38
N THR A 89 1.48 -12.03 3.88
CA THR A 89 2.35 -12.50 2.80
C THR A 89 3.72 -11.85 2.87
N THR A 90 4.71 -12.58 2.38
CA THR A 90 6.07 -12.09 2.13
C THR A 90 6.25 -11.90 0.63
N ILE A 91 6.66 -10.70 0.22
CA ILE A 91 6.81 -10.34 -1.18
C ILE A 91 8.27 -10.53 -1.58
N THR A 92 8.52 -11.47 -2.48
CA THR A 92 9.86 -11.77 -3.04
C THR A 92 10.07 -11.19 -4.43
N GLU A 93 8.99 -10.79 -5.11
CA GLU A 93 9.01 -10.28 -6.47
C GLU A 93 8.86 -8.76 -6.50
N TYR A 94 9.68 -8.12 -7.33
CA TYR A 94 9.60 -6.70 -7.63
C TYR A 94 8.54 -6.44 -8.71
N ARG A 95 7.26 -6.54 -8.33
CA ARG A 95 6.11 -6.22 -9.21
C ARG A 95 5.03 -5.45 -8.48
N ASN A 96 4.14 -4.82 -9.25
CA ASN A 96 2.94 -4.22 -8.70
C ASN A 96 1.92 -5.32 -8.35
N ILE A 97 1.33 -5.24 -7.17
CA ILE A 97 0.39 -6.24 -6.64
C ILE A 97 -0.88 -5.52 -6.21
N ALA A 98 -2.04 -6.12 -6.47
CA ALA A 98 -3.31 -5.58 -5.98
C ALA A 98 -4.09 -6.64 -5.21
N TYR A 99 -4.54 -6.27 -4.01
CA TYR A 99 -5.43 -7.06 -3.17
C TYR A 99 -6.80 -6.41 -3.12
N GLU A 100 -7.83 -7.23 -3.34
CA GLU A 100 -9.22 -6.85 -3.16
C GLU A 100 -9.81 -7.56 -1.94
N ILE A 101 -10.29 -6.77 -0.98
CA ILE A 101 -10.94 -7.25 0.23
C ILE A 101 -12.45 -7.09 0.09
N THR A 102 -13.18 -8.16 0.34
CA THR A 102 -14.64 -8.26 0.23
C THR A 102 -15.22 -8.91 1.49
N GLY A 103 -16.55 -9.09 1.52
CA GLY A 103 -17.24 -9.71 2.65
C GLY A 103 -17.62 -8.73 3.76
N THR A 104 -17.64 -9.21 4.99
CA THR A 104 -18.07 -8.44 6.17
C THR A 104 -17.01 -8.46 7.26
N ALA A 105 -17.21 -7.68 8.32
CA ALA A 105 -16.35 -7.72 9.50
C ALA A 105 -16.24 -9.14 10.11
N ILE A 106 -17.30 -9.95 10.06
CA ILE A 106 -17.31 -11.29 10.66
C ILE A 106 -16.64 -12.33 9.74
N ALA A 107 -16.91 -12.22 8.44
CA ALA A 107 -16.41 -13.11 7.41
C ALA A 107 -15.74 -12.29 6.30
N PRO A 108 -14.50 -11.82 6.52
CA PRO A 108 -13.73 -11.15 5.48
C PRO A 108 -13.23 -12.16 4.45
N SER A 109 -13.15 -11.75 3.19
CA SER A 109 -12.50 -12.50 2.12
C SER A 109 -11.50 -11.62 1.39
N TRP A 110 -10.45 -12.21 0.84
CA TRP A 110 -9.43 -11.52 0.08
C TRP A 110 -9.07 -12.30 -1.16
N ARG A 111 -8.60 -11.59 -2.19
CA ARG A 111 -7.97 -12.18 -3.37
C ARG A 111 -6.95 -11.22 -3.97
N GLU A 112 -5.90 -11.77 -4.56
CA GLU A 112 -5.05 -11.01 -5.46
C GLU A 112 -5.79 -10.79 -6.79
N VAL A 113 -5.67 -9.59 -7.36
CA VAL A 113 -6.27 -9.22 -8.65
C VAL A 113 -5.21 -8.59 -9.54
N PRO A 114 -5.41 -8.59 -10.87
CA PRO A 114 -4.56 -7.81 -11.77
C PRO A 114 -4.48 -6.34 -11.32
N TYR A 115 -3.27 -5.78 -11.37
CA TYR A 115 -2.98 -4.43 -10.87
C TYR A 115 -3.67 -3.34 -11.68
#